data_AF-A0A2I0LDC1-F1
#
_entry.id   AF-A0A2I0LDC1-F1
#
_cell.length_a   1.000
_cell.length_b   1.000
_cell.length_c   1.000
_cell.angle_alpha   90.00
_cell.angle_beta   90.00
_cell.angle_gamma   90.00
#
_symmetry.space_group_name_H-M   'P 1'
#
loop_
_entity.id
_entity.type
_entity.pdbx_description
1 polymer ?
#
loop_
_entity_poly.entity_id
_entity_poly.type
_entity_poly.pdbx_seq_one_letter_code
_entity_poly.pdbx_strand_id
1 'polypeptide(L)'
;MAAYSGAIHNVSLAGPTLFGQVINKAAEIAGQSLLDNNNKYYVLLIITDGVLTDLQETKDALVRASDLPLSVLIVGVGGADFKQMEILDADNGNRLESSTGRMATRDIVQFVPMREVYGGQISVVQALLEELPGQFLSYMRARDIKPLPHASGTTV
;
A
#
# COMPACT_ATOMS: atom_id res chain seq x y z
N MET A 1 -18.49 3.45 -6.16
CA MET A 1 -18.79 4.91 -6.15
C MET A 1 -19.92 5.33 -5.21
N ALA A 2 -20.97 4.51 -4.98
CA ALA A 2 -22.07 4.89 -4.09
C ALA A 2 -21.64 5.22 -2.65
N ALA A 3 -20.76 4.41 -2.03
CA ALA A 3 -20.25 4.68 -0.69
C ALA A 3 -19.48 6.01 -0.58
N TYR A 4 -18.61 6.30 -1.55
CA TYR A 4 -17.88 7.58 -1.63
C TYR A 4 -18.84 8.77 -1.79
N SER A 5 -19.76 8.70 -2.76
CA SER A 5 -20.75 9.76 -3.00
C SER A 5 -21.69 9.95 -1.82
N GLY A 6 -22.01 8.89 -1.08
CA GLY A 6 -22.76 9.00 0.16
C GLY A 6 -21.95 9.68 1.25
N ALA A 7 -20.71 9.24 1.49
CA ALA A 7 -19.87 9.74 2.57
C ALA A 7 -19.59 11.24 2.43
N ILE A 8 -19.24 11.72 1.23
CA ILE A 8 -18.86 13.13 1.01
C ILE A 8 -19.96 14.14 1.39
N HIS A 9 -21.23 13.71 1.38
CA HIS A 9 -22.37 14.53 1.77
C HIS A 9 -22.80 14.34 3.23
N ASN A 10 -22.26 13.34 3.92
CA ASN A 10 -22.67 12.93 5.26
C ASN A 10 -21.55 13.08 6.32
N VAL A 11 -20.39 13.61 5.94
CA VAL A 11 -19.30 13.92 6.87
C VAL A 11 -18.80 15.33 6.64
N SER A 12 -18.24 15.93 7.69
CA SER A 12 -17.49 17.18 7.57
C SER A 12 -16.01 16.85 7.31
N LEU A 13 -15.46 17.39 6.22
CA LEU A 13 -14.03 17.27 5.96
C LEU A 13 -13.24 17.97 7.07
N ALA A 14 -12.23 17.27 7.58
CA ALA A 14 -11.39 17.71 8.69
C ALA A 14 -9.93 17.29 8.46
N GLY A 15 -9.07 17.62 9.41
CA GLY A 15 -7.68 17.17 9.47
C GLY A 15 -7.28 16.84 10.91
N PRO A 16 -6.04 16.39 11.13
CA PRO A 16 -4.94 16.26 10.16
C PRO A 16 -5.05 15.03 9.23
N THR A 17 -4.15 14.92 8.26
CA THR A 17 -4.02 13.74 7.39
C THR A 17 -3.19 12.67 8.08
N LEU A 18 -3.82 11.54 8.40
CA LEU A 18 -3.22 10.44 9.19
C LEU A 18 -3.33 9.11 8.44
N PHE A 19 -2.22 8.42 8.20
CA PHE A 19 -2.23 7.12 7.51
C PHE A 19 -2.08 5.93 8.45
N GLY A 20 -1.51 6.12 9.64
CA GLY A 20 -1.23 5.02 10.58
C GLY A 20 -2.47 4.15 10.85
N GLN A 21 -3.62 4.79 11.08
CA GLN A 21 -4.87 4.09 11.41
C GLN A 21 -5.39 3.21 10.26
N VAL A 22 -5.41 3.73 9.03
CA VAL A 22 -5.92 2.97 7.86
C VAL A 22 -4.97 1.85 7.45
N ILE A 23 -3.65 2.06 7.58
CA ILE A 23 -2.65 1.02 7.33
C ILE A 23 -2.75 -0.09 8.40
N ASN A 24 -2.90 0.27 9.68
CA ASN A 24 -3.13 -0.71 10.74
C ASN A 24 -4.39 -1.53 10.49
N LYS A 25 -5.48 -0.90 10.01
CA LYS A 25 -6.71 -1.63 9.71
C LYS A 25 -6.56 -2.59 8.53
N ALA A 26 -5.85 -2.19 7.47
CA ALA A 26 -5.54 -3.07 6.35
C ALA A 26 -4.64 -4.23 6.77
N ALA A 27 -3.65 -3.96 7.64
CA ALA A 27 -2.78 -4.97 8.22
C ALA A 27 -3.58 -5.97 9.07
N GLU A 28 -4.54 -5.52 9.88
CA GLU A 28 -5.44 -6.40 10.63
C GLU A 28 -6.21 -7.34 9.69
N ILE A 29 -6.81 -6.81 8.63
CA ILE A 29 -7.56 -7.61 7.64
C ILE A 29 -6.65 -8.64 6.94
N ALA A 30 -5.47 -8.21 6.49
CA ALA A 30 -4.50 -9.07 5.83
C ALA A 30 -3.96 -10.16 6.77
N GLY A 31 -3.70 -9.80 8.03
CA GLY A 31 -3.27 -10.73 9.09
C GLY A 31 -4.33 -11.77 9.40
N GLN A 32 -5.60 -11.38 9.50
CA GLN A 32 -6.69 -12.32 9.75
C GLN A 32 -6.89 -13.31 8.61
N SER A 33 -6.77 -12.84 7.35
CA SER A 33 -6.84 -13.71 6.18
C SER A 33 -5.79 -14.83 6.20
N LEU A 34 -4.62 -14.60 6.80
CA LEU A 34 -3.59 -15.63 6.95
C LEU A 34 -4.00 -16.72 7.93
N LEU A 35 -4.61 -16.33 9.05
CA LEU A 35 -5.07 -17.27 10.09
C LEU A 35 -6.18 -18.18 9.56
N ASP A 36 -7.01 -17.66 8.68
CA ASP A 36 -8.10 -18.40 8.03
C ASP A 36 -7.62 -19.28 6.85
N ASN A 37 -6.31 -19.46 6.67
CA ASN A 37 -5.68 -20.16 5.53
C ASN A 37 -6.18 -19.67 4.16
N ASN A 38 -6.49 -18.38 4.07
CA ASN A 38 -6.97 -17.78 2.83
C ASN A 38 -5.79 -17.18 2.08
N ASN A 39 -5.47 -17.73 0.91
CA ASN A 39 -4.34 -17.32 0.06
C ASN A 39 -4.62 -16.00 -0.68
N LYS A 40 -5.05 -14.97 0.05
CA LYS A 40 -5.29 -13.63 -0.49
C LYS A 40 -4.08 -12.74 -0.31
N TYR A 41 -3.85 -11.93 -1.33
CA TYR A 41 -2.94 -10.80 -1.28
C TYR A 41 -3.75 -9.52 -1.42
N TYR A 42 -3.47 -8.55 -0.56
CA TYR A 42 -4.23 -7.31 -0.45
C TYR A 42 -3.43 -6.16 -1.03
N VAL A 43 -4.12 -5.23 -1.67
CA VAL A 43 -3.57 -3.94 -2.10
C VAL A 43 -4.45 -2.86 -1.49
N LEU A 44 -3.89 -2.06 -0.59
CA LEU A 44 -4.53 -0.88 -0.03
C LEU A 44 -4.22 0.32 -0.93
N LEU A 45 -5.25 0.91 -1.54
CA LEU A 45 -5.12 2.19 -2.25
C LEU A 45 -5.51 3.35 -1.33
N ILE A 46 -4.58 4.26 -1.07
CA ILE A 46 -4.78 5.51 -0.33
C ILE A 46 -4.76 6.67 -1.33
N ILE A 47 -5.79 7.52 -1.31
CA ILE A 47 -5.84 8.74 -2.13
C ILE A 47 -5.83 9.94 -1.19
N THR A 48 -4.91 10.87 -1.41
CA THR A 48 -4.79 12.08 -0.57
C THR A 48 -4.45 13.31 -1.41
N ASP A 49 -4.88 14.48 -0.96
CA ASP A 49 -4.52 15.78 -1.53
C ASP A 49 -3.56 16.58 -0.65
N GLY A 50 -3.09 16.00 0.46
CA GLY A 50 -2.40 16.72 1.52
C GLY A 50 -1.15 16.03 2.07
N VAL A 51 -0.51 16.73 2.99
CA VAL A 51 0.76 16.33 3.62
C VAL A 51 0.50 15.42 4.81
N LEU A 52 1.31 14.38 4.97
CA LEU A 52 1.20 13.41 6.07
C LEU A 52 1.61 14.05 7.40
N THR A 53 0.75 13.97 8.42
CA THR A 53 1.08 14.56 9.73
C THR A 53 1.73 13.55 10.69
N ASP A 54 1.43 12.26 10.55
CA ASP A 54 1.86 11.17 11.43
C ASP A 54 2.95 10.28 10.80
N LEU A 55 4.02 10.89 10.28
CA LEU A 55 5.08 10.17 9.57
C LEU A 55 5.64 8.98 10.37
N GLN A 56 5.94 9.17 11.66
CA GLN A 56 6.51 8.09 12.48
C GLN A 56 5.51 6.96 12.76
N GLU A 57 4.24 7.27 13.04
CA GLU A 57 3.20 6.25 13.24
C GLU A 57 2.95 5.46 11.95
N THR A 58 2.95 6.17 10.81
CA THR A 58 2.85 5.58 9.48
C THR A 58 4.02 4.64 9.20
N LYS A 59 5.27 5.06 9.46
CA LYS A 59 6.45 4.19 9.34
C LYS A 59 6.32 2.94 10.22
N ASP A 60 5.91 3.10 11.46
CA ASP A 60 5.75 1.97 12.38
C ASP A 60 4.67 0.99 11.89
N ALA A 61 3.56 1.50 11.36
CA ALA A 61 2.50 0.69 10.77
C ALA A 61 2.97 -0.05 9.51
N LEU A 62 3.71 0.61 8.62
CA LEU A 62 4.27 0.00 7.40
C LEU A 62 5.30 -1.08 7.73
N VAL A 63 6.20 -0.82 8.69
CA VAL A 63 7.18 -1.82 9.14
C VAL A 63 6.47 -3.04 9.70
N ARG A 64 5.43 -2.88 10.53
CA ARG A 64 4.60 -4.02 11.01
C ARG A 64 3.89 -4.74 9.86
N ALA A 65 3.34 -4.00 8.90
CA ALA A 65 2.63 -4.54 7.75
C ALA A 65 3.54 -5.28 6.76
N SER A 66 4.86 -5.00 6.77
CA SER A 66 5.80 -5.57 5.79
C SER A 66 5.84 -7.10 5.79
N ASP A 67 5.52 -7.75 6.90
CA ASP A 67 5.46 -9.22 6.97
C ASP A 67 4.17 -9.81 6.39
N LEU A 68 3.12 -9.03 6.20
CA LEU A 68 1.77 -9.49 5.83
C LEU A 68 1.59 -9.56 4.31
N PRO A 69 0.58 -10.25 3.76
CA PRO A 69 0.26 -10.25 2.32
C PRO A 69 -0.41 -8.93 1.91
N LEU A 70 0.31 -7.81 2.03
CA LEU A 70 -0.23 -6.46 1.83
C LEU A 70 0.77 -5.57 1.08
N SER A 71 0.30 -4.88 0.05
CA SER A 71 0.93 -3.71 -0.55
C SER A 71 0.10 -2.46 -0.31
N VAL A 72 0.74 -1.30 -0.27
CA VAL A 72 0.12 0.01 -0.05
C VAL A 72 0.49 0.92 -1.21
N LEU A 73 -0.53 1.33 -1.98
CA LEU A 73 -0.39 2.27 -3.09
C LEU A 73 -0.94 3.63 -2.64
N ILE A 74 -0.10 4.66 -2.66
CA ILE A 74 -0.45 6.01 -2.24
C ILE A 74 -0.51 6.90 -3.49
N VAL A 75 -1.68 7.49 -3.74
CA VAL A 75 -1.90 8.39 -4.87
C VAL A 75 -2.13 9.81 -4.37
N GLY A 76 -1.19 10.70 -4.68
CA GLY A 76 -1.28 12.13 -4.40
C GLY A 76 -2.05 12.86 -5.49
N VAL A 77 -3.15 13.54 -5.14
CA VAL A 77 -3.94 14.37 -6.07
C VAL A 77 -3.80 15.85 -5.75
N GLY A 78 -3.99 16.73 -6.73
CA GLY A 78 -3.86 18.17 -6.52
C GLY A 78 -2.40 18.66 -6.46
N GLY A 79 -2.18 19.79 -5.80
CA GLY A 79 -0.96 20.59 -5.91
C GLY A 79 -0.06 20.63 -4.65
N ALA A 80 -0.28 19.76 -3.67
CA ALA A 80 0.50 19.76 -2.43
C ALA A 80 1.99 19.34 -2.63
N ASP A 81 2.81 19.59 -1.60
CA ASP A 81 4.19 19.10 -1.52
C ASP A 81 4.19 17.67 -0.97
N PHE A 82 4.52 16.70 -1.82
CA PHE A 82 4.46 15.27 -1.50
C PHE A 82 5.81 14.66 -1.09
N LYS A 83 6.85 15.46 -0.80
CA LYS A 83 8.18 14.97 -0.39
C LYS A 83 8.15 13.92 0.73
N GLN A 84 7.23 14.05 1.68
CA GLN A 84 7.13 13.07 2.77
C GLN A 84 6.64 11.70 2.29
N MET A 85 5.86 11.64 1.21
CA MET A 85 5.41 10.38 0.61
C MET A 85 6.55 9.71 -0.15
N GLU A 86 7.44 10.49 -0.78
CA GLU A 86 8.68 9.98 -1.41
C GLU A 86 9.65 9.36 -0.37
N ILE A 87 9.55 9.72 0.91
CA ILE A 87 10.32 9.08 1.99
C ILE A 87 9.75 7.69 2.31
N LEU A 88 8.45 7.50 2.09
CA LEU A 88 7.78 6.21 2.32
C LEU A 88 8.03 5.22 1.19
N ASP A 89 8.22 5.73 -0.03
CA ASP A 89 8.64 4.98 -1.22
C ASP A 89 10.10 4.52 -1.03
N ALA A 90 10.34 3.21 -0.91
CA ALA A 90 11.67 2.70 -0.57
C ALA A 90 12.63 2.62 -1.79
N ASP A 91 12.23 3.19 -2.93
CA ASP A 91 12.98 3.29 -4.20
C ASP A 91 14.37 3.90 -4.04
N ASN A 92 14.54 4.79 -3.05
CA ASN A 92 15.82 5.43 -2.74
C ASN A 92 16.80 4.50 -1.98
N GLY A 93 16.48 3.20 -1.85
CA GLY A 93 17.32 2.18 -1.23
C GLY A 93 17.30 2.14 0.30
N ASN A 94 16.52 3.03 0.92
CA ASN A 94 16.40 3.12 2.37
C ASN A 94 15.18 2.34 2.84
N ARG A 95 15.40 1.15 3.41
CA ARG A 95 14.33 0.41 4.08
C ARG A 95 13.76 1.21 5.23
N LEU A 96 12.44 1.18 5.38
CA LEU A 96 11.77 1.84 6.50
C LEU A 96 12.23 1.24 7.84
N GLU A 97 12.57 2.12 8.77
CA GLU A 97 12.92 1.79 10.16
C GLU A 97 11.84 2.33 11.10
N SER A 98 11.33 1.47 11.99
CA SER A 98 10.36 1.86 13.02
C SER A 98 11.03 2.63 14.17
N SER A 99 10.20 3.23 15.02
CA SER A 99 10.61 3.89 16.26
C SER A 99 11.37 2.97 17.23
N THR A 100 11.21 1.65 17.09
CA THR A 100 11.89 0.62 17.90
C THR A 100 13.18 0.10 17.27
N GLY A 101 13.63 0.68 16.14
CA GLY A 101 14.81 0.23 15.39
C GLY A 101 14.57 -1.02 14.53
N ARG A 102 13.31 -1.41 14.31
CA ARG A 102 12.98 -2.56 13.47
C ARG A 102 12.95 -2.13 12.01
N MET A 103 13.67 -2.86 11.15
CA MET A 103 13.63 -2.65 9.70
C MET A 103 12.46 -3.40 9.05
N ALA A 104 11.84 -2.80 8.04
CA ALA A 104 10.89 -3.49 7.17
C ALA A 104 11.53 -4.72 6.49
N THR A 105 10.80 -5.82 6.44
CA THR A 105 11.32 -7.08 5.87
C THR A 105 11.40 -7.06 4.35
N ARG A 106 10.49 -6.32 3.73
CA ARG A 106 10.40 -6.04 2.30
C ARG A 106 9.80 -4.66 2.07
N ASP A 107 9.97 -4.16 0.86
CA ASP A 107 9.23 -2.98 0.41
C ASP A 107 7.77 -3.34 0.10
N ILE A 108 6.87 -2.44 0.48
CA ILE A 108 5.41 -2.58 0.35
C ILE A 108 4.72 -1.29 -0.11
N VAL A 109 5.44 -0.18 -0.23
CA VAL A 109 4.84 1.12 -0.54
C VAL A 109 5.15 1.45 -1.99
N GLN A 110 4.17 1.98 -2.70
CA GLN A 110 4.38 2.72 -3.93
C GLN A 110 3.73 4.09 -3.77
N PHE A 111 4.46 5.17 -4.03
CA PHE A 111 3.88 6.50 -4.14
C PHE A 111 3.78 6.96 -5.60
N VAL A 112 2.66 7.60 -5.94
CA VAL A 112 2.43 8.19 -7.27
C VAL A 112 1.78 9.57 -7.14
N PRO A 113 2.45 10.65 -7.56
CA PRO A 113 1.83 11.96 -7.72
C PRO A 113 1.01 11.99 -9.04
N MET A 114 -0.31 12.00 -8.93
CA MET A 114 -1.23 11.91 -10.08
C MET A 114 -1.07 13.07 -11.09
N ARG A 115 -0.52 14.21 -10.65
CA ARG A 115 -0.19 15.34 -11.55
C ARG A 115 0.79 14.97 -12.66
N GLU A 116 1.71 14.04 -12.41
CA GLU A 116 2.71 13.60 -13.41
C GLU A 116 2.08 12.66 -14.44
N VAL A 117 1.10 11.87 -14.00
CA VAL A 117 0.30 10.99 -14.86
C VAL A 117 -0.59 11.81 -15.80
N TYR A 118 -1.30 12.81 -15.28
CA TYR A 118 -2.13 13.70 -16.12
C TYR A 118 -1.30 14.60 -17.04
N GLY A 119 -0.07 14.93 -16.65
CA GLY A 119 0.89 15.64 -17.50
C GLY A 119 1.41 14.82 -18.68
N GLY A 120 1.03 13.53 -18.78
CA GLY A 120 1.50 12.62 -19.82
C GLY A 120 2.96 12.19 -19.66
N GLN A 121 3.55 12.44 -18.48
CA GLN A 121 4.95 12.10 -18.20
C GLN A 121 5.11 10.59 -17.97
N ILE A 122 4.07 9.92 -17.43
CA ILE A 122 4.08 8.49 -17.11
C ILE A 122 2.71 7.88 -17.44
N SER A 123 2.68 6.64 -17.93
CA SER A 123 1.45 5.87 -18.11
C SER A 123 0.80 5.56 -16.76
N VAL A 124 -0.53 5.71 -16.66
CA VAL A 124 -1.33 5.39 -15.44
C VAL A 124 -1.05 3.97 -14.94
N VAL A 125 -1.01 3.01 -15.88
CA VAL A 125 -0.82 1.59 -15.57
C VAL A 125 0.60 1.34 -15.08
N GLN A 126 1.58 2.00 -15.70
CA GLN A 126 2.97 1.88 -15.29
C GLN A 126 3.16 2.50 -13.90
N ALA A 127 2.73 3.73 -13.70
CA ALA A 127 2.88 4.43 -12.44
C ALA A 127 2.26 3.66 -11.26
N LEU A 128 1.06 3.08 -11.43
CA LEU A 128 0.33 2.47 -10.33
C LEU A 128 0.64 0.97 -10.10
N LEU A 129 1.08 0.24 -11.11
CA LEU A 129 1.18 -1.23 -11.05
C LEU A 129 2.60 -1.78 -11.30
N GLU A 130 3.60 -0.95 -11.58
CA GLU A 130 4.96 -1.41 -11.91
C GLU A 130 5.58 -2.25 -10.79
N GLU A 131 5.39 -1.87 -9.53
CA GLU A 131 6.00 -2.58 -8.40
C GLU A 131 5.19 -3.69 -7.78
N LEU A 132 3.86 -3.66 -7.90
CA LEU A 132 2.98 -4.62 -7.24
C LEU A 132 3.34 -6.08 -7.55
N PRO A 133 3.68 -6.47 -8.80
CA PRO A 133 4.14 -7.83 -9.08
C PRO A 133 5.44 -8.20 -8.33
N GLY A 134 6.38 -7.26 -8.22
CA GLY A 134 7.63 -7.43 -7.50
C GLY A 134 7.41 -7.61 -6.00
N GLN A 135 6.60 -6.74 -5.40
CA GLN A 135 6.21 -6.79 -3.98
C GLN A 135 5.46 -8.08 -3.63
N PHE A 136 4.55 -8.52 -4.51
CA PHE A 136 3.84 -9.80 -4.39
C PHE A 136 4.81 -10.98 -4.39
N LEU A 137 5.71 -11.06 -5.38
CA LEU A 137 6.66 -12.15 -5.48
C LEU A 137 7.66 -12.15 -4.32
N SER A 138 8.08 -10.97 -3.85
CA SER A 138 8.93 -10.85 -2.67
C SER A 138 8.28 -11.48 -1.44
N TYR A 139 6.98 -11.22 -1.22
CA TYR A 139 6.22 -11.82 -0.13
C TYR A 139 6.10 -13.35 -0.28
N MET A 140 5.72 -13.84 -1.46
CA MET A 140 5.53 -15.28 -1.69
C MET A 140 6.83 -16.07 -1.51
N ARG A 141 7.95 -15.57 -2.05
CA ARG A 141 9.27 -16.21 -1.92
C ARG A 141 9.76 -16.22 -0.48
N ALA A 142 9.59 -15.12 0.26
CA ALA A 142 10.02 -15.03 1.66
C ALA A 142 9.31 -16.03 2.59
N ARG A 143 8.14 -16.55 2.18
CA ARG A 143 7.34 -17.51 2.94
C ARG A 143 7.28 -18.91 2.32
N ASP A 144 8.09 -19.19 1.29
CA ASP A 144 8.08 -20.44 0.52
C ASP A 144 6.67 -20.85 0.04
N ILE A 145 5.83 -19.86 -0.30
CA ILE A 145 4.48 -20.11 -0.82
C ILE A 145 4.61 -20.48 -2.29
N LYS A 146 4.29 -21.73 -2.61
CA LYS A 146 4.34 -22.24 -3.98
C LYS A 146 3.03 -21.95 -4.71
N PRO A 147 3.08 -21.68 -6.03
CA PRO A 147 1.88 -21.61 -6.84
C PRO A 147 1.07 -22.89 -6.67
N LEU A 148 -0.25 -22.75 -6.54
CA LEU A 148 -1.12 -23.92 -6.58
C LEU A 148 -0.90 -24.62 -7.93
N PRO A 149 -0.74 -25.96 -7.95
CA PRO A 149 -0.65 -26.68 -9.21
C PRO A 149 -1.88 -26.35 -10.04
N HIS A 150 -1.67 -26.11 -11.33
CA HIS A 150 -2.79 -25.88 -12.25
C HIS A 150 -3.71 -27.09 -12.14
N ALA A 151 -4.98 -26.88 -11.78
CA ALA A 151 -5.95 -27.96 -11.77
C ALA A 151 -6.10 -28.40 -13.24
N SER A 152 -5.39 -29.45 -13.63
CA SER A 152 -5.61 -30.18 -14.86
C SER A 152 -6.97 -30.87 -14.76
N GLY A 153 -8.03 -30.07 -14.94
CA GLY A 153 -9.41 -30.52 -14.97
C GLY A 153 -9.76 -31.06 -16.34
N THR A 154 -10.00 -32.37 -16.38
CA THR A 154 -11.05 -33.04 -17.16
C THR A 154 -10.94 -32.89 -18.68
N THR A 155 -10.32 -33.90 -19.30
CA THR A 155 -10.60 -34.29 -20.69
C THR A 155 -12.12 -34.48 -20.84
N VAL A 156 -12.73 -33.67 -21.70
CA VAL A 156 -14.11 -33.87 -22.20
C VAL A 156 -14.09 -35.01 -23.22
#